data_AF-A0A7S4LNA4-F1
#
_entry.id   AF-A0A7S4LNA4-F1
#
_cell.length_a   1.000
_cell.length_b   1.000
_cell.length_c   1.000
_cell.angle_alpha   90.00
_cell.angle_beta   90.00
_cell.angle_gamma   90.00
#
_symmetry.space_group_name_H-M   'P 1'
#
loop_
_entity.id
_entity.type
_entity.pdbx_description
1 polymer ?
#
loop_
_entity_poly.entity_id
_entity_poly.type
_entity_poly.pdbx_seq_one_letter_code
_entity_poly.pdbx_strand_id
1 'polypeptide(L)'
;AARRATMAQELLCTSLPAPEVPFAMVARRAASARVARKTTRVATKKAARKATRKATKKVTKRVKKVRKVSVIAKGKLAKASVFKGKKVKTASGLKASDLTKSKSRKIVSKKASAAGKKAYAKRIGAWTKAVMAARKALGMKGFCAVGGKSAQGRALLAKTRSLYKP
;
A
#
# COMPACT_ATOMS: atom_id res chain seq x y z
N ALA A 1 -28.29 -13.53 -36.92
CA ALA A 1 -28.37 -12.18 -36.35
C ALA A 1 -29.81 -11.71 -36.39
N ALA A 2 -30.60 -11.99 -35.35
CA ALA A 2 -31.93 -11.42 -35.09
C ALA A 2 -32.50 -12.06 -33.82
N ARG A 3 -31.92 -11.69 -32.67
CA ARG A 3 -32.47 -11.82 -31.29
C ARG A 3 -31.56 -11.05 -30.32
N ARG A 4 -31.04 -9.92 -30.82
CA ARG A 4 -30.35 -8.85 -30.09
C ARG A 4 -31.32 -7.70 -29.75
N ALA A 5 -32.63 -7.97 -29.83
CA ALA A 5 -33.68 -6.95 -29.82
C ALA A 5 -34.91 -7.39 -29.02
N THR A 6 -34.71 -8.12 -27.93
CA THR A 6 -35.73 -8.27 -26.88
C THR A 6 -35.12 -7.81 -25.56
N MET A 7 -35.49 -6.57 -25.19
CA MET A 7 -35.58 -6.07 -23.82
C MET A 7 -34.26 -5.94 -23.05
N ALA A 8 -33.54 -4.81 -23.02
CA ALA A 8 -34.00 -3.41 -23.07
C ALA A 8 -35.18 -3.07 -22.12
N GLN A 9 -35.39 -3.86 -21.06
CA GLN A 9 -36.33 -3.54 -19.99
C GLN A 9 -36.03 -4.34 -18.71
N GLU A 10 -34.79 -4.35 -18.24
CA GLU A 10 -34.45 -4.68 -16.84
C GLU A 10 -33.38 -3.69 -16.34
N LEU A 11 -33.59 -2.42 -16.68
CA LEU A 11 -33.03 -1.27 -15.99
C LEU A 11 -34.21 -0.53 -15.40
N LEU A 12 -34.67 -0.94 -14.21
CA LEU A 12 -35.50 -0.18 -13.28
C LEU A 12 -35.77 -1.02 -12.00
N CYS A 13 -34.73 -1.31 -11.22
CA CYS A 13 -34.93 -1.50 -9.79
C CYS A 13 -33.78 -0.86 -9.01
N THR A 14 -34.10 0.35 -8.62
CA THR A 14 -33.39 1.29 -7.75
C THR A 14 -33.05 0.70 -6.38
N SER A 15 -31.85 1.08 -5.91
CA SER A 15 -31.54 1.46 -4.52
C SER A 15 -31.99 0.55 -3.38
N LEU A 16 -31.03 -0.18 -2.78
CA LEU A 16 -31.12 -0.59 -1.38
C LEU A 16 -29.84 -0.13 -0.63
N PRO A 17 -29.98 0.81 0.34
CA PRO A 17 -28.87 1.45 1.04
C PRO A 17 -28.27 0.61 2.17
N ALA A 18 -27.00 0.92 2.47
CA ALA A 18 -26.16 0.32 3.48
C ALA A 18 -26.71 0.47 4.92
N PRO A 19 -26.40 -0.45 5.84
CA PRO A 19 -26.68 -0.27 7.26
C PRO A 19 -25.69 0.72 7.89
N GLU A 20 -26.22 1.90 8.21
CA GLU A 20 -25.67 2.91 9.11
C GLU A 20 -25.47 2.30 10.52
N VAL A 21 -24.24 2.33 11.04
CA VAL A 21 -23.96 2.06 12.46
C VAL A 21 -23.71 3.39 13.17
N PRO A 22 -24.52 3.76 14.17
CA PRO A 22 -24.51 5.10 14.73
C PRO A 22 -23.23 5.40 15.51
N PHE A 23 -22.65 6.53 15.14
CA PHE A 23 -21.60 7.27 15.82
C PHE A 23 -22.05 7.65 17.25
N ALA A 24 -21.65 6.86 18.25
CA ALA A 24 -21.84 7.22 19.66
C ALA A 24 -20.74 8.18 20.11
N MET A 25 -21.09 9.47 20.02
CA MET A 25 -20.51 10.60 20.70
C MET A 25 -20.64 10.41 22.23
N VAL A 26 -19.52 10.26 22.95
CA VAL A 26 -19.50 10.45 24.41
C VAL A 26 -18.50 11.52 24.79
N ALA A 27 -19.05 12.43 25.58
CA ALA A 27 -18.58 13.75 25.94
C ALA A 27 -17.25 13.81 26.69
N ARG A 28 -16.59 14.95 26.50
CA ARG A 28 -15.64 15.56 27.43
C ARG A 28 -16.36 15.79 28.77
N ARG A 29 -15.76 15.40 29.89
CA ARG A 29 -15.95 16.17 31.13
C ARG A 29 -14.68 16.18 31.98
N ALA A 30 -14.31 17.41 32.31
CA ALA A 30 -13.13 17.78 33.04
C ALA A 30 -13.34 17.63 34.55
N ALA A 31 -12.20 17.60 35.24
CA ALA A 31 -11.90 18.31 36.49
C ALA A 31 -12.69 17.96 37.77
N SER A 32 -11.86 17.62 38.77
CA SER A 32 -11.88 18.13 40.14
C SER A 32 -13.08 17.80 41.04
N ALA A 33 -12.83 16.99 42.07
CA ALA A 33 -13.35 17.24 43.42
C ALA A 33 -12.45 16.55 44.45
N ARG A 34 -11.77 17.37 45.24
CA ARG A 34 -11.22 17.02 46.55
C ARG A 34 -12.38 16.78 47.54
N VAL A 35 -12.01 16.19 48.67
CA VAL A 35 -12.67 16.20 49.99
C VAL A 35 -13.59 15.00 50.25
N ALA A 36 -13.14 14.10 51.12
CA ALA A 36 -13.79 13.90 52.43
C ALA A 36 -12.99 12.92 53.29
N ARG A 37 -12.58 13.45 54.43
CA ARG A 37 -11.87 12.88 55.57
C ARG A 37 -12.79 11.90 56.31
N LYS A 38 -12.30 10.71 56.67
CA LYS A 38 -12.88 9.97 57.80
C LYS A 38 -11.79 9.40 58.70
N THR A 39 -11.75 9.99 59.87
CA THR A 39 -11.02 9.64 61.08
C THR A 39 -11.65 8.42 61.75
N THR A 40 -10.86 7.40 62.04
CA THR A 40 -11.04 6.55 63.23
C THR A 40 -9.68 6.06 63.70
N ARG A 41 -9.30 6.59 64.86
CA ARG A 41 -8.18 6.26 65.72
C ARG A 41 -8.51 4.99 66.49
N VAL A 42 -7.64 3.96 66.47
CA VAL A 42 -7.35 3.14 67.65
C VAL A 42 -5.90 2.66 67.56
N ALA A 43 -5.13 2.99 68.59
CA ALA A 43 -3.75 2.58 68.79
C ALA A 43 -3.71 1.26 69.57
N THR A 44 -2.80 0.35 69.23
CA THR A 44 -2.20 -0.58 70.22
C THR A 44 -0.86 -1.15 69.72
N LYS A 45 0.18 -0.81 70.49
CA LYS A 45 1.37 -1.58 70.90
C LYS A 45 2.35 -2.20 69.86
N LYS A 46 3.57 -1.66 69.96
CA LYS A 46 4.92 -2.29 69.86
C LYS A 46 4.93 -3.83 69.89
N ALA A 47 5.68 -4.44 68.96
CA ALA A 47 6.66 -5.48 69.27
C ALA A 47 7.63 -5.68 68.10
N ALA A 48 8.93 -5.68 68.41
CA ALA A 48 10.00 -5.97 67.50
C ALA A 48 9.99 -7.43 67.04
N ARG A 49 10.23 -7.69 65.75
CA ARG A 49 11.01 -8.86 65.34
C ARG A 49 11.53 -8.72 63.91
N LYS A 50 12.86 -8.67 63.80
CA LYS A 50 13.61 -9.00 62.58
C LYS A 50 13.14 -10.38 62.11
N ALA A 51 12.53 -10.44 60.93
CA ALA A 51 12.34 -11.68 60.20
C ALA A 51 12.78 -11.45 58.76
N THR A 52 13.89 -12.09 58.41
CA THR A 52 14.49 -12.24 57.09
C THR A 52 13.48 -12.77 56.09
N ARG A 53 12.74 -11.87 55.43
CA ARG A 53 11.83 -12.24 54.36
C ARG A 53 12.61 -12.21 53.05
N LYS A 54 13.10 -13.37 52.61
CA LYS A 54 13.65 -13.58 51.26
C LYS A 54 12.66 -13.01 50.25
N ALA A 55 13.05 -11.93 49.60
CA ALA A 55 12.27 -11.29 48.55
C ALA A 55 12.25 -12.21 47.33
N THR A 56 11.29 -13.13 47.27
CA THR A 56 10.86 -13.72 46.00
C THR A 56 10.31 -12.58 45.16
N LYS A 57 11.16 -12.00 44.29
CA LYS A 57 10.74 -11.08 43.22
C LYS A 57 9.69 -11.83 42.39
N LYS A 58 8.42 -11.58 42.69
CA LYS A 58 7.32 -11.96 41.82
C LYS A 58 7.51 -11.13 40.56
N VAL A 59 8.15 -11.72 39.55
CA VAL A 59 8.26 -11.12 38.22
C VAL A 59 6.84 -11.07 37.68
N THR A 60 6.14 -9.98 37.98
CA THR A 60 4.90 -9.63 37.30
C THR A 60 5.26 -9.48 35.83
N LYS A 61 5.00 -10.51 35.04
CA LYS A 61 5.13 -10.45 33.57
C LYS A 61 4.29 -9.26 33.14
N ARG A 62 4.97 -8.17 32.80
CA ARG A 62 4.35 -6.94 32.32
C ARG A 62 3.68 -7.30 30.99
N VAL A 63 2.38 -7.57 31.02
CA VAL A 63 1.58 -7.82 29.82
C VAL A 63 1.70 -6.55 28.98
N LYS A 64 2.54 -6.61 27.94
CA LYS A 64 2.73 -5.48 27.03
C LYS A 64 1.38 -5.23 26.38
N LYS A 65 0.78 -4.07 26.66
CA LYS A 65 -0.44 -3.60 25.99
C LYS A 65 -0.24 -3.71 24.48
N VAL A 66 -1.00 -4.58 23.82
CA VAL A 66 -0.99 -4.71 22.36
C VAL A 66 -1.40 -3.36 21.80
N ARG A 67 -0.47 -2.67 21.13
CA ARG A 67 -0.75 -1.38 20.52
C ARG A 67 -1.62 -1.62 19.29
N LYS A 68 -2.79 -1.00 19.24
CA LYS A 68 -3.66 -0.99 18.06
C LYS A 68 -2.87 -0.51 16.86
N VAL A 69 -2.80 -1.32 15.81
CA VAL A 69 -2.12 -0.96 14.56
C VAL A 69 -2.84 0.24 13.96
N SER A 70 -2.07 1.25 13.55
CA SER A 70 -2.64 2.43 12.91
C SER A 70 -3.26 2.08 11.56
N VAL A 71 -4.49 2.56 11.33
CA VAL A 71 -5.24 2.37 10.08
C VAL A 71 -4.51 3.01 8.89
N ILE A 72 -3.83 4.12 9.13
CA ILE A 72 -3.10 4.90 8.11
C ILE A 72 -1.63 4.50 8.08
N ALA A 73 -1.16 4.15 6.88
CA ALA A 73 0.24 3.89 6.59
C ALA A 73 0.99 5.20 6.34
N LYS A 74 1.98 5.47 7.19
CA LYS A 74 2.92 6.59 7.10
C LYS A 74 4.34 6.03 6.85
N GLY A 75 5.20 6.86 6.28
CA GLY A 75 6.62 6.55 6.05
C GLY A 75 6.94 5.87 4.71
N LYS A 76 8.22 5.55 4.50
CA LYS A 76 8.79 5.06 3.23
C LYS A 76 8.10 3.78 2.70
N LEU A 77 7.70 2.89 3.61
CA LEU A 77 7.06 1.60 3.29
C LEU A 77 5.52 1.65 3.35
N ALA A 78 4.91 2.84 3.25
CA ALA A 78 3.46 2.98 3.39
C ALA A 78 2.69 2.15 2.35
N LYS A 79 3.03 2.28 1.06
CA LYS A 79 2.41 1.52 -0.04
C LYS A 79 2.63 0.01 0.13
N ALA A 80 3.80 -0.41 0.60
CA ALA A 80 4.10 -1.80 0.86
C ALA A 80 3.30 -2.39 2.03
N SER A 81 3.09 -1.61 3.09
CA SER A 81 2.32 -2.03 4.25
C SER A 81 0.83 -2.19 3.92
N VAL A 82 0.29 -1.29 3.10
CA VAL A 82 -1.10 -1.37 2.62
C VAL A 82 -1.29 -2.54 1.66
N PHE A 83 -0.36 -2.73 0.71
CA PHE A 83 -0.43 -3.85 -0.23
C PHE A 83 -0.32 -5.22 0.47
N LYS A 84 0.43 -5.30 1.57
CA LYS A 84 0.51 -6.50 2.43
C LYS A 84 -0.71 -6.68 3.37
N GLY A 85 -1.68 -5.76 3.36
CA GLY A 85 -2.85 -5.81 4.24
C GLY A 85 -2.58 -5.43 5.70
N LYS A 86 -1.37 -4.96 6.06
CA LYS A 86 -1.06 -4.55 7.44
C LYS A 86 -1.83 -3.30 7.87
N LYS A 87 -2.27 -2.50 6.90
CA LYS A 87 -2.93 -1.20 7.07
C LYS A 87 -3.95 -0.98 5.96
N VAL A 88 -4.97 -0.18 6.23
CA VAL A 88 -6.12 0.00 5.32
C VAL A 88 -5.81 0.99 4.18
N LYS A 89 -5.18 2.13 4.51
CA LYS A 89 -4.92 3.20 3.54
C LYS A 89 -3.58 3.90 3.75
N THR A 90 -2.98 4.46 2.71
CA THR A 90 -1.82 5.34 2.84
C THR A 90 -2.23 6.73 3.36
N ALA A 91 -1.25 7.55 3.78
CA ALA A 91 -1.51 8.95 4.11
C ALA A 91 -2.17 9.73 2.96
N SER A 92 -1.87 9.35 1.71
CA SER A 92 -2.48 9.91 0.49
C SER A 92 -3.84 9.28 0.11
N GLY A 93 -4.41 8.41 0.95
CA GLY A 93 -5.71 7.78 0.72
C GLY A 93 -5.75 6.55 -0.19
N LEU A 94 -4.61 6.03 -0.66
CA LEU A 94 -4.58 4.85 -1.54
C LEU A 94 -4.86 3.57 -0.76
N LYS A 95 -5.78 2.74 -1.28
CA LYS A 95 -6.08 1.40 -0.77
C LYS A 95 -5.26 0.33 -1.51
N ALA A 96 -5.30 -0.91 -1.02
CA ALA A 96 -4.64 -2.04 -1.69
C ALA A 96 -5.14 -2.26 -3.12
N SER A 97 -6.43 -2.01 -3.37
CA SER A 97 -7.08 -2.07 -4.70
C SER A 97 -6.43 -1.15 -5.73
N ASP A 98 -5.86 -0.03 -5.30
CA ASP A 98 -5.34 1.01 -6.19
C ASP A 98 -3.84 0.84 -6.44
N LEU A 99 -3.23 -0.13 -5.78
CA LEU A 99 -1.80 -0.43 -5.86
C LEU A 99 -1.56 -1.65 -6.75
N THR A 100 -0.39 -1.66 -7.38
CA THR A 100 0.08 -2.78 -8.19
C THR A 100 1.60 -2.92 -8.03
N LYS A 101 2.10 -4.15 -8.23
CA LYS A 101 3.51 -4.47 -8.13
C LYS A 101 4.14 -4.47 -9.53
N SER A 102 5.20 -3.69 -9.72
CA SER A 102 5.98 -3.72 -10.96
C SER A 102 6.93 -4.92 -11.00
N LYS A 103 7.49 -5.21 -12.18
CA LYS A 103 8.51 -6.28 -12.36
C LYS A 103 9.72 -6.07 -11.44
N SER A 104 10.13 -4.82 -11.22
CA SER A 104 11.21 -4.44 -10.28
C SER A 104 10.82 -4.54 -8.79
N ARG A 105 9.70 -5.20 -8.46
CA ARG A 105 9.13 -5.36 -7.11
C ARG A 105 8.71 -4.06 -6.42
N LYS A 106 8.69 -2.93 -7.13
CA LYS A 106 8.22 -1.64 -6.60
C LYS A 106 6.69 -1.59 -6.61
N ILE A 107 6.11 -1.09 -5.52
CA ILE A 107 4.67 -0.93 -5.39
C ILE A 107 4.29 0.50 -5.81
N VAL A 108 3.51 0.58 -6.87
CA VAL A 108 3.11 1.83 -7.54
C VAL A 108 1.58 1.87 -7.62
N SER A 109 0.98 3.05 -7.79
CA SER A 109 -0.46 3.12 -8.05
C SER A 109 -0.78 2.63 -9.46
N LYS A 110 -1.95 2.00 -9.63
CA LYS A 110 -2.48 1.56 -10.93
C LYS A 110 -2.55 2.72 -11.92
N LYS A 111 -2.98 3.90 -11.47
CA LYS A 111 -3.00 5.15 -12.27
C LYS A 111 -1.62 5.48 -12.84
N ALA A 112 -0.57 5.47 -12.01
CA ALA A 112 0.79 5.78 -12.48
C ALA A 112 1.34 4.68 -13.40
N SER A 113 1.03 3.40 -13.15
CA SER A 113 1.39 2.32 -14.06
C SER A 113 0.72 2.48 -15.44
N ALA A 114 -0.57 2.80 -15.48
CA ALA A 114 -1.30 3.05 -16.72
C ALA A 114 -0.76 4.26 -17.48
N ALA A 115 -0.46 5.37 -16.78
CA ALA A 115 0.16 6.55 -17.38
C ALA A 115 1.51 6.23 -18.03
N GLY A 116 2.37 5.47 -17.34
CA GLY A 116 3.67 5.04 -17.89
C GLY A 116 3.53 4.17 -19.14
N LYS A 117 2.57 3.22 -19.14
CA LYS A 117 2.29 2.39 -20.33
C LYS A 117 1.79 3.21 -21.52
N LYS A 118 0.91 4.20 -21.27
CA LYS A 118 0.42 5.12 -22.30
C LYS A 118 1.55 5.99 -22.87
N ALA A 119 2.41 6.54 -22.02
CA ALA A 119 3.56 7.33 -22.45
C ALA A 119 4.55 6.52 -23.29
N TYR A 120 4.84 5.28 -22.86
CA TYR A 120 5.68 4.34 -23.62
C TYR A 120 5.11 4.09 -25.03
N ALA A 121 3.81 3.75 -25.11
CA ALA A 121 3.16 3.47 -26.38
C ALA A 121 3.17 4.67 -27.34
N LYS A 122 3.01 5.89 -26.83
CA LYS A 122 2.94 7.12 -27.64
C LYS A 122 4.29 7.64 -28.14
N ARG A 123 5.39 7.32 -27.45
CA ARG A 123 6.68 7.99 -27.70
C ARG A 123 7.74 7.04 -28.25
N ILE A 124 8.04 5.98 -27.51
CA ILE A 124 9.21 5.14 -27.80
C ILE A 124 8.85 3.71 -28.22
N GLY A 125 7.58 3.31 -28.06
CA GLY A 125 7.13 1.95 -28.32
C GLY A 125 7.24 1.55 -29.80
N ALA A 126 6.88 2.45 -30.73
CA ALA A 126 7.00 2.19 -32.17
C ALA A 126 8.46 1.97 -32.59
N TRP A 127 9.36 2.87 -32.18
CA TRP A 127 10.79 2.75 -32.46
C TRP A 127 11.40 1.46 -31.88
N THR A 128 11.08 1.14 -30.62
CA THR A 128 11.61 -0.08 -29.97
C THR A 128 11.15 -1.34 -30.71
N LYS A 129 9.90 -1.39 -31.19
CA LYS A 129 9.40 -2.52 -31.99
C LYS A 129 10.11 -2.64 -33.34
N ALA A 130 10.35 -1.53 -34.03
CA ALA A 130 11.10 -1.51 -35.29
C ALA A 130 12.54 -2.03 -35.08
N VAL A 131 13.22 -1.58 -34.01
CA VAL A 131 14.57 -2.07 -33.67
C VAL A 131 14.56 -3.58 -33.38
N MET A 132 13.58 -4.07 -32.62
CA MET A 132 13.45 -5.50 -32.34
C MET A 132 13.21 -6.32 -33.60
N ALA A 133 12.38 -5.83 -34.52
CA ALA A 133 12.14 -6.49 -35.81
C ALA A 133 13.41 -6.51 -36.69
N ALA A 134 14.10 -5.37 -36.80
CA ALA A 134 15.35 -5.27 -37.54
C ALA A 134 16.45 -6.20 -36.98
N ARG A 135 16.57 -6.30 -35.65
CA ARG A 135 17.52 -7.21 -34.99
C ARG A 135 17.22 -8.67 -35.29
N LYS A 136 15.94 -9.07 -35.31
CA LYS A 136 15.53 -10.42 -35.67
C LYS A 136 15.84 -10.71 -37.14
N ALA A 137 15.54 -9.78 -38.05
CA ALA A 137 15.81 -9.93 -39.48
C ALA A 137 17.32 -10.00 -39.83
N LEU A 138 18.18 -9.42 -38.99
CA LEU A 138 19.64 -9.46 -39.14
C LEU A 138 20.31 -10.58 -38.33
N GLY A 139 19.57 -11.34 -37.51
CA GLY A 139 20.13 -12.40 -36.68
C GLY A 139 21.14 -11.93 -35.62
N MET A 140 21.12 -10.65 -35.23
CA MET A 140 22.15 -10.08 -34.34
C MET A 140 21.96 -10.53 -32.88
N LYS A 141 22.89 -11.38 -32.42
CA LYS A 141 23.00 -11.83 -31.03
C LYS A 141 24.03 -10.96 -30.28
N GLY A 142 23.78 -10.68 -28.99
CA GLY A 142 24.65 -9.83 -28.18
C GLY A 142 24.42 -8.32 -28.34
N PHE A 143 25.33 -7.51 -27.80
CA PHE A 143 25.22 -6.05 -27.87
C PHE A 143 25.62 -5.54 -29.27
N CYS A 144 24.85 -4.59 -29.81
CA CYS A 144 25.18 -3.90 -31.06
C CYS A 144 24.76 -2.43 -30.93
N ALA A 145 25.70 -1.51 -31.12
CA ALA A 145 25.43 -0.07 -31.05
C ALA A 145 24.61 0.37 -32.29
N VAL A 146 23.44 0.94 -32.06
CA VAL A 146 22.58 1.47 -33.13
C VAL A 146 23.24 2.71 -33.75
N GLY A 147 23.61 2.64 -35.04
CA GLY A 147 24.25 3.77 -35.74
C GLY A 147 25.71 4.04 -35.34
N GLY A 148 26.40 3.06 -34.73
CA GLY A 148 27.82 3.20 -34.37
C GLY A 148 28.79 3.10 -35.57
N LYS A 149 30.10 3.12 -35.28
CA LYS A 149 31.17 2.96 -36.28
C LYS A 149 31.20 1.57 -36.94
N SER A 150 30.67 0.56 -36.27
CA SER A 150 30.61 -0.80 -36.79
C SER A 150 29.66 -0.91 -37.99
N ALA A 151 30.03 -1.73 -38.98
CA ALA A 151 29.19 -1.99 -40.16
C ALA A 151 27.81 -2.55 -39.75
N GLN A 152 27.79 -3.44 -38.76
CA GLN A 152 26.57 -4.01 -38.18
C GLN A 152 25.63 -2.93 -37.59
N GLY A 153 26.18 -1.96 -36.85
CA GLY A 153 25.39 -0.90 -36.23
C GLY A 153 24.72 0.03 -37.23
N ARG A 154 25.43 0.34 -38.33
CA ARG A 154 24.90 1.12 -39.47
C ARG A 154 23.80 0.37 -40.20
N ALA A 155 24.00 -0.93 -40.49
CA ALA A 155 23.00 -1.77 -41.14
C ALA A 155 21.71 -1.91 -40.29
N LEU A 156 21.84 -2.04 -38.97
CA LEU A 156 20.70 -2.09 -38.06
C LEU A 156 19.89 -0.79 -38.10
N LEU A 157 20.56 0.37 -38.05
CA LEU A 157 19.90 1.67 -38.12
C LEU A 157 19.14 1.84 -39.44
N ALA A 158 19.77 1.48 -40.57
CA ALA A 158 19.15 1.57 -41.89
C ALA A 158 17.86 0.72 -41.98
N LYS A 159 17.93 -0.55 -41.55
CA LYS A 159 16.74 -1.42 -41.52
C LYS A 159 15.68 -0.98 -40.49
N THR A 160 16.10 -0.38 -39.38
CA THR A 160 15.16 0.14 -38.39
C THR A 160 14.38 1.32 -38.96
N ARG A 161 15.07 2.26 -39.61
CA ARG A 161 14.46 3.43 -40.24
C ARG A 161 13.48 3.04 -41.35
N SER A 162 13.77 2.00 -42.13
CA SER A 162 12.84 1.53 -43.17
C SER A 162 11.57 0.87 -42.59
N LEU A 163 11.66 0.22 -41.44
CA LEU A 163 10.51 -0.39 -40.75
C LEU A 163 9.76 0.60 -39.85
N TYR A 164 10.38 1.74 -39.51
CA TYR A 164 9.79 2.72 -38.63
C TYR A 164 8.77 3.57 -39.40
N LYS A 165 7.49 3.33 -39.10
CA LYS A 165 6.39 4.20 -39.49
C LYS A 165 6.07 5.11 -38.30
N PRO A 166 6.24 6.44 -38.42
CA PRO A 166 5.96 7.39 -37.35
C PRO A 166 4.48 7.39 -36.94
#